data_AF-A0AAT9I0M4-F1
#
_entry.id   AF-A0AAT9I0M4-F1
#
_cell.length_a   1.000
_cell.length_b   1.000
_cell.length_c   1.000
_cell.angle_alpha   90.00
_cell.angle_beta   90.00
_cell.angle_gamma   90.00
#
_symmetry.space_group_name_H-M   'P 1'
#
loop_
_entity.id
_entity.type
_entity.pdbx_description
1 polymer ?
#
loop_
_entity_poly.entity_id
_entity_poly.type
_entity_poly.pdbx_seq_one_letter_code
_entity_poly.pdbx_strand_id
1 'polypeptide(L)'
;MGNTMYWNTKTWDAWYAEYKANQAWRTEIDRSGNAEDEITLAEAARVLHMEPTSITKYPVRPPKHWPEPIRVEPSPSGGRVKRWYRRGDIWKYGELRERGGGGRPAGTSKTTRRFPYDGDPRLDQARAALKASPDTPTAQLAGDLARQYGGTAGTWSHIVRSARQNPEG
;
A
#
# COMPACT_ATOMS: atom_id res chain seq x y z
N MET A 1 -8.05 -40.77 -23.98
CA MET A 1 -6.72 -40.96 -23.36
C MET A 1 -6.55 -39.87 -22.31
N GLY A 2 -6.33 -40.26 -21.05
CA GLY A 2 -6.31 -39.35 -19.91
C GLY A 2 -5.05 -38.50 -19.86
N ASN A 3 -5.20 -37.21 -19.56
CA ASN A 3 -4.10 -36.26 -19.46
C ASN A 3 -3.52 -36.35 -18.02
N THR A 4 -2.43 -37.09 -17.84
CA THR A 4 -1.75 -37.20 -16.55
C THR A 4 -1.03 -35.87 -16.26
N MET A 5 -1.59 -35.07 -15.34
CA MET A 5 -0.92 -33.87 -14.84
C MET A 5 0.30 -34.28 -14.01
N TYR A 6 1.50 -34.16 -14.58
CA TYR A 6 2.74 -34.29 -13.82
C TYR A 6 2.83 -33.16 -12.80
N TRP A 7 2.71 -33.49 -11.52
CA TRP A 7 3.00 -32.56 -10.43
C TRP A 7 4.52 -32.31 -10.37
N ASN A 8 4.95 -31.15 -10.88
CA ASN A 8 6.36 -30.75 -10.82
C ASN A 8 6.68 -30.23 -9.41
N THR A 9 7.22 -31.12 -8.57
CA THR A 9 7.63 -30.81 -7.18
C THR A 9 8.60 -29.63 -7.10
N LYS A 10 9.52 -29.47 -8.07
CA LYS A 10 10.44 -28.31 -8.10
C LYS A 10 9.70 -26.99 -8.36
N THR A 11 8.68 -27.00 -9.22
CA THR A 11 7.84 -25.82 -9.47
C THR A 11 7.00 -25.49 -8.24
N TRP A 12 6.51 -26.50 -7.53
CA TRP A 12 5.77 -26.30 -6.29
C TRP A 12 6.68 -25.78 -5.17
N ASP A 13 7.89 -26.33 -4.99
CA ASP A 13 8.84 -25.88 -3.97
C ASP A 13 9.29 -24.44 -4.21
N ALA A 14 9.57 -24.07 -5.47
CA ALA A 14 9.89 -22.70 -5.84
C ALA A 14 8.73 -21.75 -5.57
N TRP A 15 7.51 -22.12 -5.97
CA TRP A 15 6.29 -21.35 -5.69
C TRP A 15 6.04 -21.25 -4.17
N TYR A 16 6.22 -22.33 -3.41
CA TYR A 16 5.98 -22.37 -1.97
C TYR A 16 7.03 -21.57 -1.20
N ALA A 17 8.30 -21.59 -1.64
CA ALA A 17 9.35 -20.74 -1.09
C ALA A 17 9.08 -19.25 -1.37
N GLU A 18 8.66 -18.89 -2.59
CA GLU A 18 8.26 -17.53 -2.94
C GLU A 18 7.00 -17.09 -2.18
N TYR A 19 6.03 -18.00 -2.02
CA TYR A 19 4.83 -17.78 -1.23
C TYR A 19 5.17 -17.52 0.24
N LYS A 20 6.07 -18.29 0.85
CA LYS A 20 6.55 -18.05 2.21
C LYS A 20 7.38 -16.77 2.33
N ALA A 21 8.23 -16.45 1.36
CA ALA A 21 8.99 -15.20 1.33
C ALA A 21 8.06 -13.97 1.25
N ASN A 22 7.01 -14.04 0.40
CA ASN A 22 5.96 -13.02 0.30
C ASN A 22 5.07 -12.94 1.55
N GLN A 23 5.18 -13.91 2.46
CA GLN A 23 4.53 -13.95 3.77
C GLN A 23 5.50 -13.76 4.94
N ALA A 24 6.76 -13.40 4.71
CA ALA A 24 7.74 -13.18 5.80
C ALA A 24 7.21 -12.19 6.87
N TRP A 25 6.45 -11.18 6.43
CA TRP A 25 5.74 -10.22 7.28
C TRP A 25 4.66 -10.85 8.21
N ARG A 26 4.22 -12.08 7.97
CA ARG A 26 3.33 -12.86 8.87
C ARG A 26 4.11 -13.65 9.91
N THR A 27 5.32 -14.09 9.59
CA THR A 27 6.05 -15.13 10.33
C THR A 27 7.02 -14.62 11.38
N GLU A 28 7.31 -13.32 11.42
CA GLU A 28 8.08 -12.72 12.51
C GLU A 28 7.14 -12.40 13.69
N ILE A 29 6.70 -13.44 14.38
CA ILE A 29 6.01 -13.34 15.68
C ILE A 29 6.95 -13.96 16.70
N ASP A 30 7.29 -13.23 17.74
CA ASP A 30 8.02 -13.77 18.88
C ASP A 30 7.09 -14.71 19.67
N ARG A 31 7.33 -16.03 19.49
CA ARG A 31 6.62 -17.11 20.20
C ARG A 31 7.28 -17.50 21.52
N SER A 32 8.25 -16.74 22.01
CA SER A 32 8.82 -16.97 23.33
C SER A 32 7.84 -16.58 24.45
N GLY A 33 7.99 -17.21 25.62
CA GLY A 33 7.14 -16.99 26.79
C GLY A 33 5.94 -17.93 26.86
N ASN A 34 5.04 -17.67 27.81
CA ASN A 34 3.85 -18.48 28.03
C ASN A 34 2.64 -17.84 27.34
N ALA A 35 1.81 -18.65 26.67
CA ALA A 35 0.59 -18.18 26.02
C ALA A 35 -0.36 -17.47 27.00
N GLU A 36 -0.34 -17.85 28.27
CA GLU A 36 -1.20 -17.27 29.31
C GLU A 36 -0.64 -15.98 29.94
N ASP A 37 0.56 -15.54 29.54
CA ASP A 37 1.16 -14.33 30.08
C ASP A 37 0.30 -13.09 29.78
N GLU A 38 0.09 -12.29 30.82
CA GLU A 38 -0.57 -10.99 30.73
C GLU A 38 0.45 -9.96 30.23
N ILE A 39 0.26 -9.46 29.01
CA ILE A 39 1.18 -8.52 28.37
C ILE A 39 0.52 -7.18 28.06
N THR A 40 1.28 -6.12 28.19
CA THR A 40 0.87 -4.77 27.84
C THR A 40 0.78 -4.57 26.34
N LEU A 41 0.12 -3.50 25.90
CA LEU A 41 0.10 -3.09 24.50
C LEU A 41 1.50 -2.88 23.90
N ALA A 42 2.45 -2.38 24.70
CA ALA A 42 3.83 -2.17 24.27
C ALA A 42 4.58 -3.50 24.07
N GLU A 43 4.32 -4.49 24.91
CA GLU A 43 4.88 -5.84 24.76
C GLU A 43 4.24 -6.58 23.60
N ALA A 44 2.94 -6.41 23.36
CA ALA A 44 2.28 -6.93 22.17
C ALA A 44 2.92 -6.37 20.88
N ALA A 45 3.37 -5.11 20.87
CA ALA A 45 4.10 -4.54 19.73
C ALA A 45 5.41 -5.28 19.48
N ARG A 46 6.15 -5.61 20.54
CA ARG A 46 7.40 -6.38 20.45
C ARG A 46 7.13 -7.79 19.94
N VAL A 47 6.10 -8.46 20.48
CA VAL A 47 5.69 -9.80 20.05
C VAL A 47 5.37 -9.84 18.56
N LEU A 48 4.73 -8.79 18.04
CA LEU A 48 4.32 -8.70 16.63
C LEU A 48 5.38 -8.08 15.71
N HIS A 49 6.56 -7.71 16.24
CA HIS A 49 7.61 -6.93 15.55
C HIS A 49 7.08 -5.65 14.89
N MET A 50 6.18 -4.97 15.60
CA MET A 50 5.53 -3.74 15.13
C MET A 50 6.13 -2.50 15.78
N GLU A 51 6.05 -1.40 15.04
CA GLU A 51 6.45 -0.09 15.54
C GLU A 51 5.45 0.37 16.64
N PRO A 52 5.93 0.81 17.82
CA PRO A 52 5.04 1.09 18.95
C PRO A 52 3.97 2.14 18.68
N THR A 53 4.21 3.14 17.84
CA THR A 53 3.20 4.18 17.57
C THR A 53 2.04 3.62 16.75
N SER A 54 2.30 2.65 15.87
CA SER A 54 1.28 1.97 15.08
C SER A 54 0.27 1.20 15.95
N ILE A 55 0.73 0.49 16.99
CA ILE A 55 -0.16 -0.33 17.84
C ILE A 55 -1.04 0.52 18.78
N THR A 56 -0.63 1.74 19.11
CA THR A 56 -1.38 2.61 20.04
C THR A 56 -2.81 2.91 19.60
N LYS A 57 -3.09 2.81 18.29
CA LYS A 57 -4.40 3.08 17.70
C LYS A 57 -5.34 1.88 17.80
N TYR A 58 -4.83 0.66 17.99
CA TYR A 58 -5.62 -0.56 17.95
C TYR A 58 -6.69 -0.65 19.05
N PRO A 59 -6.46 -0.16 20.28
CA PRO A 59 -7.55 -0.12 21.27
C PRO A 59 -8.73 0.79 20.90
N VAL A 60 -8.51 1.79 20.04
CA VAL A 60 -9.55 2.75 19.60
C VAL A 60 -10.15 2.34 18.26
N ARG A 61 -9.34 1.77 17.37
CA ARG A 61 -9.70 1.30 16.04
C ARG A 61 -9.10 -0.09 15.83
N PRO A 62 -9.69 -1.13 16.42
CA PRO A 62 -9.14 -2.47 16.37
C PRO A 62 -9.16 -2.99 14.93
N PRO A 63 -8.03 -3.47 14.40
CA PRO A 63 -8.05 -4.21 13.15
C PRO A 63 -8.82 -5.52 13.31
N LYS A 64 -9.20 -6.12 12.19
CA LYS A 64 -9.90 -7.41 12.17
C LYS A 64 -9.09 -8.44 12.98
N HIS A 65 -9.78 -9.22 13.81
CA HIS A 65 -9.20 -10.24 14.70
C HIS A 65 -8.33 -9.71 15.86
N TRP A 66 -8.26 -8.40 16.08
CA TRP A 66 -7.59 -7.87 17.27
C TRP A 66 -8.32 -8.31 18.55
N PRO A 67 -7.62 -8.84 19.56
CA PRO A 67 -8.26 -9.37 20.75
C PRO A 67 -8.74 -8.27 21.69
N GLU A 68 -9.75 -8.60 22.51
CA GLU A 68 -10.16 -7.76 23.63
C GLU A 68 -9.13 -7.85 24.77
N PRO A 69 -8.89 -6.76 25.52
CA PRO A 69 -8.00 -6.80 26.67
C PRO A 69 -8.64 -7.61 27.82
N ILE A 70 -7.84 -8.43 28.49
CA ILE A 70 -8.25 -9.17 29.69
C ILE A 70 -8.48 -8.20 30.86
N ARG A 71 -7.62 -7.19 30.98
CA ARG A 71 -7.68 -6.21 32.07
C ARG A 71 -7.49 -4.80 31.53
N VAL A 72 -8.30 -3.90 32.06
CA VAL A 72 -8.27 -2.48 31.74
C VAL A 72 -8.12 -1.71 33.05
N GLU A 73 -7.03 -0.97 33.19
CA GLU A 73 -6.73 -0.18 34.39
C GLU A 73 -6.71 1.31 34.03
N PRO A 74 -7.62 2.12 34.59
CA PRO A 74 -7.57 3.56 34.41
C PRO A 74 -6.35 4.13 35.14
N SER A 75 -5.60 5.00 34.48
CA SER A 75 -4.49 5.72 35.13
C SER A 75 -5.04 6.67 36.20
N PRO A 76 -4.40 6.76 37.38
CA PRO A 76 -4.77 7.70 38.44
C PRO A 76 -4.81 9.16 37.99
N SER A 77 -4.01 9.49 36.97
CA SER A 77 -3.92 10.84 36.36
C SER A 77 -4.98 11.14 35.29
N GLY A 78 -5.99 10.27 35.11
CA GLY A 78 -7.21 10.56 34.33
C GLY A 78 -7.09 10.59 32.80
N GLY A 79 -5.88 10.42 32.22
CA GLY A 79 -5.68 10.58 30.77
C GLY A 79 -5.32 9.32 29.97
N ARG A 80 -4.85 8.25 30.63
CA ARG A 80 -4.38 7.03 29.94
C ARG A 80 -5.01 5.80 30.55
N VAL A 81 -5.35 4.84 29.71
CA VAL A 81 -5.89 3.55 30.15
C VAL A 81 -4.84 2.49 29.82
N LYS A 82 -4.31 1.83 30.84
CA LYS A 82 -3.44 0.66 30.66
C LYS A 82 -4.33 -0.53 30.31
N ARG A 83 -3.91 -1.27 29.28
CA ARG A 83 -4.62 -2.44 28.78
C ARG A 83 -3.66 -3.60 28.74
N TRP A 84 -4.17 -4.74 29.18
CA TRP A 84 -3.45 -5.98 29.24
C TRP A 84 -4.14 -7.02 28.38
N TYR A 85 -3.36 -7.79 27.64
CA TYR A 85 -3.80 -8.78 26.67
C TYR A 85 -3.16 -10.13 27.00
N ARG A 86 -3.79 -11.21 26.56
CA ARG A 86 -3.17 -12.53 26.62
C ARG A 86 -2.11 -12.64 25.54
N ARG A 87 -0.91 -13.11 25.87
CA ARG A 87 0.14 -13.33 24.87
C ARG A 87 -0.32 -14.27 23.75
N GLY A 88 -1.03 -15.34 24.08
CA GLY A 88 -1.60 -16.31 23.13
C GLY A 88 -2.63 -15.71 22.16
N ASP A 89 -3.44 -14.75 22.62
CA ASP A 89 -4.40 -14.05 21.75
C ASP A 89 -3.68 -13.12 20.76
N ILE A 90 -2.56 -12.53 21.18
CA ILE A 90 -1.71 -11.72 20.30
C ILE A 90 -1.01 -12.60 19.26
N TRP A 91 -0.57 -13.82 19.62
CA TRP A 91 -0.09 -14.79 18.64
C TRP A 91 -1.16 -15.17 17.62
N LYS A 92 -2.38 -15.48 18.10
CA LYS A 92 -3.53 -15.78 17.24
C LYS A 92 -3.85 -14.63 16.29
N TYR A 93 -3.78 -13.38 16.76
CA TYR A 93 -3.89 -12.22 15.87
C TYR A 93 -2.77 -12.19 14.83
N GLY A 94 -1.52 -12.42 15.22
CA GLY A 94 -0.39 -12.48 14.30
C GLY A 94 -0.55 -13.54 13.21
N GLU A 95 -1.21 -14.66 13.51
CA GLU A 95 -1.51 -15.72 12.54
C GLU A 95 -2.69 -15.37 11.63
N LEU A 96 -3.74 -14.76 12.18
CA LEU A 96 -4.97 -14.41 11.46
C LEU A 96 -4.87 -13.08 10.71
N ARG A 97 -3.88 -12.24 11.00
CA ARG A 97 -3.79 -10.89 10.40
C ARG A 97 -3.67 -10.99 8.89
N GLU A 98 -4.59 -10.32 8.22
CA GLU A 98 -4.55 -10.09 6.78
C GLU A 98 -3.61 -8.90 6.51
N ARG A 99 -3.04 -8.82 5.30
CA ARG A 99 -2.26 -7.63 4.90
C ARG A 99 -3.23 -6.47 4.74
N GLY A 100 -3.50 -5.73 5.82
CA GLY A 100 -4.53 -4.71 5.81
C GLY A 100 -4.42 -3.76 7.01
N GLY A 101 -3.58 -2.74 6.89
CA GLY A 101 -3.52 -1.69 7.89
C GLY A 101 -2.57 -0.55 7.53
N GLY A 102 -3.07 0.44 6.77
CA GLY A 102 -2.51 1.80 6.81
C GLY A 102 -1.66 2.29 5.64
N GLY A 103 -1.51 1.51 4.57
CA GLY A 103 -0.93 2.00 3.31
C GLY A 103 -2.01 2.08 2.24
N ARG A 104 -2.06 3.19 1.49
CA ARG A 104 -2.68 3.21 0.14
C ARG A 104 -2.21 1.94 -0.56
N PRO A 105 -3.09 1.13 -1.21
CA PRO A 105 -2.61 0.02 -2.01
C PRO A 105 -1.45 0.56 -2.85
N ALA A 106 -0.29 -0.12 -2.81
CA ALA A 106 0.82 0.23 -3.69
C ALA A 106 0.18 0.37 -5.06
N GLY A 107 0.10 1.62 -5.55
CA GLY A 107 -0.85 1.96 -6.60
C GLY A 107 -0.67 0.93 -7.69
N THR A 108 -1.76 0.35 -8.17
CA THR A 108 -1.74 -0.51 -9.34
C THR A 108 -1.17 0.32 -10.48
N SER A 109 0.15 0.32 -10.59
CA SER A 109 0.91 1.13 -11.53
C SER A 109 2.08 0.29 -12.00
N LYS A 110 1.77 -0.93 -12.44
CA LYS A 110 2.25 -1.33 -13.75
C LYS A 110 1.26 -0.81 -14.80
N THR A 111 1.04 0.50 -14.84
CA THR A 111 0.74 1.10 -16.14
C THR A 111 2.01 0.94 -16.93
N THR A 112 1.97 0.18 -18.01
CA THR A 112 3.02 0.02 -19.04
C THR A 112 3.40 1.35 -19.74
N ARG A 113 2.95 2.47 -19.19
CA ARG A 113 3.22 3.82 -19.65
C ARG A 113 4.68 4.16 -19.41
N ARG A 114 5.39 4.52 -20.47
CA ARG A 114 6.79 4.94 -20.43
C ARG A 114 6.96 6.29 -19.73
N PHE A 115 5.96 7.16 -19.83
CA PHE A 115 5.93 8.48 -19.21
C PHE A 115 4.47 8.92 -18.94
N PRO A 116 4.24 10.01 -18.18
CA PRO A 116 2.87 10.50 -17.93
C PRO A 116 2.11 10.79 -19.23
N TYR A 117 0.86 10.33 -19.30
CA TYR A 117 0.00 10.46 -20.49
C TYR A 117 0.45 9.67 -21.73
N ASP A 118 1.32 8.67 -21.57
CA ASP A 118 1.62 7.71 -22.63
C ASP A 118 0.35 6.94 -23.06
N GLY A 119 0.06 6.96 -24.36
CA GLY A 119 -1.18 6.45 -24.97
C GLY A 119 -2.40 7.38 -24.89
N ASP A 120 -2.27 8.60 -24.38
CA ASP A 120 -3.35 9.59 -24.39
C ASP A 120 -3.37 10.35 -25.74
N PRO A 121 -4.50 10.35 -26.50
CA PRO A 121 -4.59 11.06 -27.78
C PRO A 121 -4.36 12.58 -27.66
N ARG A 122 -4.53 13.15 -26.47
CA ARG A 122 -4.24 14.57 -26.20
C ARG A 122 -2.75 14.90 -26.25
N LEU A 123 -1.88 13.90 -26.08
CA LEU A 123 -0.43 14.07 -26.19
C LEU A 123 -0.03 14.41 -27.64
N ASP A 124 -0.64 13.74 -28.62
CA ASP A 124 -0.40 14.02 -30.04
C ASP A 124 -0.90 15.40 -30.44
N GLN A 125 -2.04 15.82 -29.88
CA GLN A 125 -2.59 17.17 -30.05
C GLN A 125 -1.63 18.23 -29.46
N ALA A 126 -1.08 17.98 -28.28
CA ALA A 126 -0.09 18.87 -27.68
C ALA A 126 1.23 18.92 -28.47
N ARG A 127 1.70 17.78 -29.01
CA ARG A 127 2.90 17.72 -29.87
C ARG A 127 2.70 18.47 -31.18
N ALA A 128 1.54 18.31 -31.83
CA ALA A 128 1.20 19.05 -33.04
C ALA A 128 1.17 20.57 -32.78
N ALA A 129 0.57 20.98 -31.65
CA ALA A 129 0.52 22.38 -31.26
C ALA A 129 1.91 22.97 -30.94
N LEU A 130 2.78 22.19 -30.28
CA LEU A 130 4.18 22.58 -30.05
C LEU A 130 5.01 22.69 -31.35
N LYS A 131 4.76 21.83 -32.34
CA LYS A 131 5.40 21.92 -33.67
C LYS A 131 4.93 23.15 -34.43
N ALA A 132 3.64 23.49 -34.33
CA ALA A 132 3.08 24.67 -34.98
C ALA A 132 3.51 25.98 -34.32
N SER A 133 3.85 25.96 -33.03
CA SER A 133 4.22 27.16 -32.26
C SER A 133 5.24 26.83 -31.16
N PRO A 134 6.53 26.70 -31.50
CA PRO A 134 7.56 26.24 -30.57
C PRO A 134 7.83 27.21 -29.42
N ASP A 135 7.69 28.52 -29.66
CA ASP A 135 8.01 29.57 -28.69
C ASP A 135 6.84 30.00 -27.80
N THR A 136 5.65 29.42 -28.00
CA THR A 136 4.48 29.78 -27.19
C THR A 136 4.62 29.30 -25.74
N PRO A 137 4.31 30.14 -24.74
CA PRO A 137 4.31 29.73 -23.34
C PRO A 137 3.33 28.58 -23.07
N THR A 138 3.75 27.60 -22.26
CA THR A 138 2.94 26.41 -21.93
C THR A 138 1.56 26.76 -21.40
N ALA A 139 1.44 27.80 -20.57
CA ALA A 139 0.15 28.21 -19.99
C ALA A 139 -0.82 28.75 -21.05
N GLN A 140 -0.31 29.49 -22.03
CA GLN A 140 -1.10 30.02 -23.14
C GLN A 140 -1.55 28.88 -24.06
N LEU A 141 -0.60 28.01 -24.46
CA LEU A 141 -0.89 26.85 -25.29
C LEU A 141 -1.89 25.89 -24.62
N ALA A 142 -1.77 25.68 -23.31
CA ALA A 142 -2.70 24.85 -22.56
C ALA A 142 -4.10 25.46 -22.45
N GLY A 143 -4.20 26.80 -22.34
CA GLY A 143 -5.48 27.51 -22.38
C GLY A 143 -6.16 27.42 -23.74
N ASP A 144 -5.38 27.45 -24.82
CA ASP A 144 -5.88 27.31 -26.19
C ASP A 144 -6.38 25.88 -26.44
N LEU A 145 -5.59 24.87 -26.07
CA LEU A 145 -5.96 23.45 -26.19
C LEU A 145 -7.18 23.09 -25.33
N ALA A 146 -7.30 23.67 -24.12
CA ALA A 146 -8.47 23.49 -23.27
C ALA A 146 -9.75 24.04 -23.91
N ARG A 147 -9.65 25.19 -24.58
CA ARG A 147 -10.78 25.80 -25.30
C ARG A 147 -11.15 25.00 -26.56
N GLN A 148 -10.17 24.47 -27.27
CA GLN A 148 -10.38 23.77 -28.55
C GLN A 148 -10.87 22.33 -28.37
N TYR A 149 -10.32 21.59 -27.41
CA TYR A 149 -10.56 20.15 -27.24
C TYR A 149 -11.30 19.81 -25.93
N GLY A 150 -11.64 20.82 -25.14
CA GLY A 150 -12.30 20.66 -23.84
C GLY A 150 -11.35 20.21 -22.71
N GLY A 151 -11.86 20.23 -21.48
CA GLY A 151 -11.09 19.93 -20.28
C GLY A 151 -10.53 21.19 -19.60
N THR A 152 -9.60 21.00 -18.67
CA THR A 152 -9.03 22.10 -17.86
C THR A 152 -7.65 22.51 -18.35
N ALA A 153 -7.35 23.82 -18.28
CA ALA A 153 -6.00 24.33 -18.60
C ALA A 153 -4.90 23.71 -17.72
N GLY A 154 -5.24 23.29 -16.50
CA GLY A 154 -4.33 22.56 -15.61
C GLY A 154 -3.92 21.20 -16.19
N THR A 155 -4.89 20.39 -16.62
CA THR A 155 -4.63 19.09 -17.28
C THR A 155 -3.80 19.29 -18.55
N TRP A 156 -4.16 20.27 -19.38
CA TRP A 156 -3.42 20.57 -20.61
C TRP A 156 -2.00 21.05 -20.36
N SER A 157 -1.75 21.78 -19.27
CA SER A 157 -0.39 22.20 -18.89
C SER A 157 0.51 21.00 -18.56
N HIS A 158 -0.04 19.98 -17.88
CA HIS A 158 0.68 18.74 -17.61
C HIS A 158 0.96 17.94 -18.89
N ILE A 159 0.00 17.88 -19.81
CA ILE A 159 0.14 17.16 -21.09
C ILE A 159 1.17 17.87 -21.98
N VAL A 160 1.10 19.19 -22.15
CA VAL A 160 2.08 19.97 -22.93
C VAL A 160 3.48 19.85 -22.35
N ARG A 161 3.62 19.85 -21.01
CA ARG A 161 4.92 19.60 -20.36
C ARG A 161 5.44 18.20 -20.65
N SER A 162 4.58 17.17 -20.59
CA SER A 162 4.95 15.80 -20.93
C SER A 162 5.38 15.68 -22.40
N ALA A 163 4.67 16.36 -23.32
CA ALA A 163 5.00 16.40 -24.74
C ALA A 163 6.35 17.09 -25.03
N ARG A 164 6.70 18.16 -24.30
CA ARG A 164 8.04 18.80 -24.41
C ARG A 164 9.16 17.89 -23.92
N GLN A 165 8.92 17.13 -22.87
CA GLN A 165 9.89 16.21 -22.29
C GLN A 165 10.03 14.92 -23.11
N ASN A 166 8.99 14.56 -23.87
CA ASN A 166 8.91 13.32 -24.67
C ASN A 166 8.38 13.66 -26.08
N PRO A 167 9.20 14.29 -26.94
CA PRO A 167 8.77 14.75 -28.26
C PRO A 167 8.45 13.59 -29.23
N GLU A 168 8.93 12.38 -28.95
CA GLU A 168 8.72 11.19 -29.77
C GLU A 168 8.11 10.04 -28.97
N GLY A 169 7.06 9.47 -29.53
CA GLY A 169 6.32 8.28 -29.11
C GLY A 169 5.35 7.93 -30.20
#